data_AF-A0A1Y4GSW6-F1
#
_entry.id   AF-A0A1Y4GSW6-F1
#
_cell.length_a   1.000
_cell.length_b   1.000
_cell.length_c   1.000
_cell.angle_alpha   90.00
_cell.angle_beta   90.00
_cell.angle_gamma   90.00
#
_symmetry.space_group_name_H-M   'P 1'
#
loop_
_entity.id
_entity.type
_entity.pdbx_description
1 polymer ?
#
loop_
_entity_poly.entity_id
_entity_poly.type
_entity_poly.pdbx_seq_one_letter_code
_entity_poly.pdbx_strand_id
1 'polypeptide(L)'
;MYGETTLYSIGHGHKTREEFITELKCFNIKYLIDVRTNPYSKWAPHFNQGTIETWLMPDIIYIYMGDSLGGKPQNELCYDIDGFFDYKKMAQDPLFQKGLNRLVIANNKKICAAIMCTETDPSQCHRTKLIGRELFFSHNINMYHIIDMNKYITQVSIMTMLTNGEWTPNGNLFEICEPPYFKSCKSYKDKNQYIEDGYI
;
A
#
# COMPACT_ATOMS: atom_id res chain seq x y z
N MET A 1 17.21 -12.59 -10.49
CA MET A 1 17.34 -11.24 -9.89
C MET A 1 16.18 -10.40 -10.40
N TYR A 2 15.47 -9.71 -9.52
CA TYR A 2 14.43 -8.76 -9.93
C TYR A 2 15.08 -7.55 -10.59
N GLY A 3 14.44 -6.98 -11.61
CA GLY A 3 14.93 -5.75 -12.22
C GLY A 3 14.90 -4.59 -11.22
N GLU A 4 15.73 -3.58 -11.46
CA GLU A 4 15.71 -2.35 -10.67
C GLU A 4 14.35 -1.65 -10.78
N THR A 5 13.72 -1.39 -9.63
CA THR A 5 12.43 -0.69 -9.52
C THR A 5 12.64 0.81 -9.35
N THR A 6 11.66 1.58 -9.79
CA THR A 6 11.52 3.03 -9.50
C THR A 6 10.28 3.31 -8.64
N LEU A 7 9.62 2.26 -8.16
CA LEU A 7 8.50 2.36 -7.23
C LEU A 7 8.97 2.15 -5.80
N TYR A 8 8.61 3.13 -4.99
CA TYR A 8 8.79 3.15 -3.56
C TYR A 8 7.43 3.17 -2.87
N SER A 9 7.41 2.90 -1.57
CA SER A 9 6.28 3.22 -0.72
C SER A 9 6.76 3.87 0.58
N ILE A 10 5.91 4.67 1.19
CA ILE A 10 6.23 5.41 2.41
C ILE A 10 5.01 5.49 3.33
N GLY A 11 5.27 5.48 4.63
CA GLY A 11 4.27 5.65 5.68
C GLY A 11 4.46 6.98 6.37
N HIS A 12 3.48 7.87 6.26
CA HIS A 12 3.61 9.17 6.91
C HIS A 12 3.56 9.05 8.43
N GLY A 13 2.79 8.11 8.99
CA GLY A 13 2.71 7.87 10.43
C GLY A 13 2.54 9.16 11.22
N HIS A 14 3.45 9.36 12.16
CA HIS A 14 3.57 10.58 12.99
C HIS A 14 4.75 11.49 12.57
N LYS A 15 5.27 11.34 11.35
CA LYS A 15 6.39 12.14 10.87
C LYS A 15 6.03 13.62 10.82
N THR A 16 7.03 14.45 11.08
CA THR A 16 7.01 15.88 10.73
C THR A 16 7.10 16.07 9.22
N ARG A 17 6.81 17.28 8.74
CA ARG A 17 6.94 17.62 7.30
C ARG A 17 8.40 17.50 6.85
N GLU A 18 9.31 17.92 7.72
CA GLU A 18 10.74 18.00 7.50
C GLU A 18 11.36 16.60 7.39
N GLU A 19 11.01 15.68 8.30
CA GLU A 19 11.43 14.27 8.23
C GLU A 19 10.91 13.63 6.93
N PHE A 20 9.63 13.83 6.62
CA PHE A 20 9.00 13.24 5.43
C PHE A 20 9.63 13.74 4.13
N ILE A 21 9.85 15.06 3.99
CA ILE A 21 10.55 15.63 2.82
C ILE A 21 11.97 15.08 2.70
N THR A 22 12.68 14.97 3.82
CA THR A 22 14.07 14.49 3.82
C THR A 22 14.14 13.06 3.31
N GLU A 23 13.25 12.18 3.78
CA GLU A 23 13.16 10.80 3.28
C GLU A 23 12.84 10.77 1.78
N LEU A 24 11.86 11.54 1.30
CA LEU A 24 11.53 11.59 -0.13
C LEU A 24 12.72 12.05 -1.00
N LYS A 25 13.49 13.04 -0.52
CA LYS A 25 14.69 13.52 -1.21
C LYS A 25 15.78 12.46 -1.30
N CYS A 26 16.05 11.73 -0.21
CA CYS A 26 17.05 10.67 -0.19
C CYS A 26 16.85 9.62 -1.28
N PHE A 27 15.58 9.39 -1.66
CA PHE A 27 15.22 8.44 -2.72
C PHE A 27 14.90 9.11 -4.07
N ASN A 28 15.15 10.41 -4.21
CA ASN A 28 14.88 11.18 -5.42
C ASN A 28 13.43 11.05 -5.92
N ILE A 29 12.47 10.96 -5.00
CA ILE A 29 11.06 10.82 -5.34
C ILE A 29 10.59 12.06 -6.09
N LYS A 30 9.93 11.86 -7.23
CA LYS A 30 9.33 12.92 -8.06
C LYS A 30 7.81 12.92 -8.04
N TYR A 31 7.21 11.78 -7.68
CA TYR A 31 5.77 11.65 -7.57
C TYR A 31 5.39 11.02 -6.24
N LEU A 32 4.54 11.69 -5.48
CA LEU A 32 3.97 11.17 -4.25
C LEU A 32 2.52 10.75 -4.52
N ILE A 33 2.28 9.44 -4.53
CA ILE A 33 1.00 8.84 -4.86
C ILE A 33 0.27 8.49 -3.57
N ASP A 34 -0.75 9.24 -3.21
CA ASP A 34 -1.57 9.01 -2.03
C ASP A 34 -2.64 7.95 -2.30
N VAL A 35 -2.51 6.81 -1.64
CA VAL A 35 -3.44 5.66 -1.78
C VAL A 35 -4.35 5.51 -0.56
N ARG A 36 -4.42 6.50 0.32
CA ARG A 36 -5.37 6.48 1.45
C ARG A 36 -6.78 6.64 0.89
N THR A 37 -7.67 5.69 1.16
CA THR A 37 -9.09 5.81 0.76
C THR A 37 -9.68 7.11 1.30
N ASN A 38 -9.40 7.42 2.57
CA ASN A 38 -9.78 8.68 3.22
C ASN A 38 -8.50 9.47 3.57
N PRO A 39 -8.03 10.40 2.72
CA PRO A 39 -6.79 11.14 2.93
C PRO A 39 -6.95 12.33 3.89
N TYR A 40 -7.75 12.14 4.94
CA TYR A 40 -8.07 13.15 5.95
C TYR A 40 -7.94 12.56 7.35
N SER A 41 -7.21 13.25 8.22
CA SER A 41 -7.00 12.90 9.61
C SER A 41 -6.97 14.14 10.50
N LYS A 42 -7.62 14.04 11.66
CA LYS A 42 -7.51 15.06 12.71
C LYS A 42 -6.17 15.01 13.44
N TRP A 43 -5.52 13.85 13.45
CA TRP A 43 -4.25 13.62 14.16
C TRP A 43 -3.02 14.03 13.35
N ALA A 44 -3.13 14.01 12.02
CA ALA A 44 -2.06 14.37 11.11
C ALA A 44 -2.57 15.36 10.03
N PRO A 45 -3.10 16.53 10.43
CA PRO A 45 -3.79 17.44 9.52
C PRO A 45 -2.88 18.02 8.43
N HIS A 46 -1.57 18.08 8.68
CA HIS A 46 -0.56 18.49 7.68
C HIS A 46 -0.47 17.50 6.51
N PHE A 47 -0.81 16.22 6.72
CA PHE A 47 -0.87 15.24 5.64
C PHE A 47 -2.24 15.17 4.97
N ASN A 48 -3.21 16.03 5.29
CA ASN A 48 -4.50 16.00 4.62
C ASN A 48 -4.35 16.39 3.15
N GLN A 49 -5.13 15.75 2.28
CA GLN A 49 -5.26 16.18 0.89
C GLN A 49 -5.74 17.64 0.84
N GLY A 50 -5.13 18.45 -0.03
CA GLY A 50 -5.25 19.90 -0.09
C GLY A 50 -4.23 20.63 0.79
N THR A 51 -3.80 20.04 1.92
CA THR A 51 -2.80 20.63 2.82
C THR A 51 -1.38 20.16 2.48
N ILE A 52 -1.20 18.87 2.17
CA ILE A 52 0.12 18.32 1.85
C ILE A 52 0.76 19.06 0.67
N GLU A 53 -0.03 19.38 -0.33
CA GLU A 53 0.36 20.10 -1.54
C GLU A 53 0.88 21.51 -1.24
N THR A 54 0.52 22.14 -0.12
CA THR A 54 0.95 23.51 0.20
C THR A 54 2.36 23.58 0.76
N TRP A 55 2.90 22.46 1.25
CA TRP A 55 4.23 22.39 1.85
C TRP A 55 5.14 21.36 1.19
N LEU A 56 4.58 20.47 0.37
CA LEU A 56 5.37 19.57 -0.46
C LEU A 56 6.28 20.40 -1.39
N MET A 57 7.44 19.84 -1.70
CA MET A 57 8.39 20.54 -2.55
C MET A 57 7.84 20.76 -3.96
N PRO A 58 8.19 21.88 -4.63
CA PRO A 58 7.73 22.16 -6.00
C PRO A 58 8.13 21.10 -7.04
N ASP A 59 9.17 20.31 -6.79
CA ASP A 59 9.66 19.27 -7.71
C ASP A 59 9.08 17.87 -7.41
N ILE A 60 8.19 17.75 -6.43
CA ILE A 60 7.45 16.52 -6.13
C ILE A 60 5.97 16.75 -6.44
N ILE A 61 5.46 15.99 -7.40
CA ILE A 61 4.06 16.05 -7.82
C ILE A 61 3.23 15.14 -6.93
N TYR A 62 2.24 15.71 -6.23
CA TYR A 62 1.25 14.95 -5.48
C TYR A 62 0.15 14.42 -6.42
N ILE A 63 -0.20 13.14 -6.26
CA ILE A 63 -1.28 12.48 -7.01
C ILE A 63 -2.14 11.69 -6.03
N TYR A 64 -3.44 11.95 -6.02
CA TYR A 64 -4.39 11.11 -5.30
C TYR A 64 -4.82 9.91 -6.16
N MET A 65 -4.77 8.72 -5.57
CA MET A 65 -5.22 7.44 -6.16
C MET A 65 -5.93 6.55 -5.12
N GLY A 66 -6.44 7.13 -4.03
CA GLY A 66 -7.17 6.38 -2.99
C GLY A 66 -8.52 5.80 -3.46
N ASP A 67 -9.03 6.29 -4.60
CA ASP A 67 -10.23 5.79 -5.28
C ASP A 67 -10.03 4.44 -5.99
N SER A 68 -8.79 4.13 -6.36
CA SER A 68 -8.43 2.97 -7.16
C SER A 68 -7.47 2.03 -6.41
N LEU A 69 -6.52 2.57 -5.66
CA LEU A 69 -5.53 1.81 -4.90
C LEU A 69 -5.79 1.83 -3.39
N GLY A 70 -6.96 2.30 -2.97
CA GLY A 70 -7.37 2.42 -1.58
C GLY A 70 -7.30 1.12 -0.78
N GLY A 71 -6.77 1.20 0.44
CA GLY A 71 -6.73 0.07 1.37
C GLY A 71 -8.07 -0.32 2.01
N LYS A 72 -9.08 0.55 1.93
CA LYS A 72 -10.46 0.24 2.33
C LYS A 72 -11.30 0.00 1.06
N PRO A 73 -11.97 -1.17 0.93
CA PRO A 73 -12.79 -1.46 -0.23
C PRO A 73 -14.00 -0.53 -0.31
N GLN A 74 -14.37 -0.14 -1.53
CA GLN A 74 -15.64 0.52 -1.82
C GLN A 74 -16.77 -0.49 -2.08
N ASN A 75 -16.41 -1.72 -2.45
CA ASN A 75 -17.32 -2.82 -2.73
C ASN A 75 -17.49 -3.71 -1.49
N GLU A 76 -18.72 -3.88 -1.01
CA GLU A 76 -19.04 -4.74 0.14
C GLU A 76 -18.70 -6.22 -0.09
N LEU A 77 -18.61 -6.66 -1.34
CA LEU A 77 -18.20 -8.03 -1.67
C LEU A 77 -16.74 -8.33 -1.30
N CYS A 78 -15.92 -7.28 -1.11
CA CYS A 78 -14.52 -7.37 -0.71
C CYS A 78 -14.33 -7.51 0.81
N TYR A 79 -15.39 -7.80 1.56
CA TYR A 79 -15.30 -8.21 2.95
C TYR A 79 -15.30 -9.74 3.03
N ASP A 80 -14.49 -10.29 3.93
CA ASP A 80 -14.61 -11.70 4.33
C ASP A 80 -15.73 -11.88 5.37
N ILE A 81 -16.04 -13.14 5.69
CA ILE A 81 -17.07 -13.47 6.68
C ILE A 81 -16.76 -12.92 8.07
N ASP A 82 -15.51 -12.54 8.34
CA ASP A 82 -15.02 -11.97 9.58
C ASP A 82 -14.91 -10.44 9.54
N GLY A 83 -15.39 -9.82 8.45
CA GLY A 83 -15.38 -8.37 8.20
C GLY A 83 -14.00 -7.77 8.02
N PHE A 84 -12.98 -8.59 7.73
CA PHE A 84 -11.72 -8.08 7.21
C PHE A 84 -11.84 -7.78 5.72
N PHE A 85 -10.97 -6.93 5.22
CA PHE A 85 -10.86 -6.70 3.79
C PHE A 85 -10.15 -7.88 3.14
N ASP A 86 -10.83 -8.52 2.20
CA ASP A 86 -10.32 -9.61 1.39
C ASP A 86 -9.51 -9.03 0.23
N TYR A 87 -8.19 -8.96 0.40
CA TYR A 87 -7.32 -8.40 -0.63
C TYR A 87 -7.25 -9.25 -1.89
N LYS A 88 -7.61 -10.54 -1.83
CA LYS A 88 -7.71 -11.35 -3.05
C LYS A 88 -8.85 -10.86 -3.94
N LYS A 89 -10.00 -10.55 -3.35
CA LYS A 89 -11.14 -9.97 -4.08
C LYS A 89 -10.85 -8.54 -4.52
N MET A 90 -10.24 -7.71 -3.67
CA MET A 90 -9.86 -6.35 -4.05
C MET A 90 -8.86 -6.33 -5.22
N ALA A 91 -7.93 -7.27 -5.26
CA ALA A 91 -7.00 -7.39 -6.38
C ALA A 91 -7.73 -7.69 -7.70
N GLN A 92 -8.92 -8.29 -7.68
CA GLN A 92 -9.70 -8.57 -8.90
C GLN A 92 -10.57 -7.38 -9.33
N ASP A 93 -10.68 -6.33 -8.52
CA ASP A 93 -11.50 -5.17 -8.82
C ASP A 93 -10.96 -4.40 -10.06
N PRO A 94 -11.80 -4.09 -11.06
CA PRO A 94 -11.35 -3.37 -12.27
C PRO A 94 -10.74 -1.99 -11.99
N LEU A 95 -11.22 -1.26 -10.98
CA LEU A 95 -10.65 0.04 -10.60
C LEU A 95 -9.26 -0.15 -10.00
N PHE A 96 -9.08 -1.17 -9.17
CA PHE A 96 -7.78 -1.54 -8.63
C PHE A 96 -6.80 -1.92 -9.74
N GLN A 97 -7.20 -2.79 -10.67
CA GLN A 97 -6.36 -3.19 -11.80
C GLN A 97 -5.95 -1.99 -12.67
N LYS A 98 -6.87 -1.04 -12.90
CA LYS A 98 -6.55 0.22 -13.60
C LYS A 98 -5.52 1.06 -12.83
N GLY A 99 -5.67 1.18 -11.50
CA GLY A 99 -4.73 1.87 -10.64
C GLY A 99 -3.35 1.21 -10.64
N LEU A 100 -3.30 -0.11 -10.52
CA LEU A 100 -2.08 -0.91 -10.53
C LEU A 100 -1.32 -0.75 -11.84
N ASN A 101 -2.02 -0.81 -12.98
CA ASN A 101 -1.41 -0.64 -14.30
C ASN A 101 -0.78 0.76 -14.47
N ARG A 102 -1.32 1.82 -13.84
CA ARG A 102 -0.67 3.14 -13.84
C ARG A 102 0.69 3.10 -13.15
N LEU A 103 0.83 2.36 -12.05
CA LEU A 103 2.11 2.17 -11.36
C LEU A 103 3.09 1.38 -12.22
N VAL A 104 2.62 0.32 -12.89
CA VAL A 104 3.44 -0.47 -13.84
C VAL A 104 3.97 0.40 -14.97
N ILE A 105 3.11 1.22 -15.59
CA ILE A 105 3.50 2.17 -16.64
C ILE A 105 4.53 3.16 -16.11
N ALA A 106 4.32 3.72 -14.91
CA ALA A 106 5.27 4.64 -14.29
C ALA A 106 6.65 3.98 -14.09
N ASN A 107 6.67 2.75 -13.58
CA ASN A 107 7.89 1.98 -13.39
C ASN A 107 8.63 1.70 -14.71
N ASN A 108 7.89 1.31 -15.75
CA ASN A 108 8.46 1.03 -17.07
C ASN A 108 9.05 2.31 -17.71
N LYS A 109 8.48 3.48 -17.40
CA LYS A 109 9.01 4.79 -17.79
C LYS A 109 10.12 5.31 -16.86
N LYS A 110 10.56 4.52 -15.88
CA LYS A 110 11.57 4.89 -14.89
C LYS A 110 11.22 6.15 -14.10
N ILE A 111 9.94 6.35 -13.83
CA ILE A 111 9.44 7.44 -13.00
C ILE A 111 9.62 7.06 -11.53
N CYS A 112 10.45 7.84 -10.82
CA CYS A 112 10.66 7.65 -9.39
C CYS A 112 9.43 8.12 -8.58
N ALA A 113 8.65 7.18 -8.06
CA ALA A 113 7.39 7.44 -7.39
C ALA A 113 7.32 6.75 -6.02
N ALA A 114 6.75 7.42 -5.01
CA ALA A 114 6.47 6.83 -3.70
C ALA A 114 4.96 6.72 -3.47
N ILE A 115 4.50 5.51 -3.12
CA ILE A 115 3.13 5.20 -2.76
C ILE A 115 2.95 5.44 -1.26
N MET A 116 2.16 6.44 -0.89
CA MET A 116 1.98 6.92 0.47
C MET A 116 0.72 6.34 1.12
N CYS A 117 0.87 5.86 2.36
CA CYS A 117 -0.23 5.56 3.27
C CYS A 117 0.04 6.10 4.68
N THR A 118 -0.87 5.87 5.62
CA THR A 118 -0.76 6.29 7.02
C THR A 118 0.15 5.41 7.85
N GLU A 119 0.09 4.08 7.71
CA GLU A 119 0.85 3.16 8.55
C GLU A 119 2.36 3.31 8.37
N THR A 120 3.11 3.51 9.46
CA THR A 120 4.58 3.55 9.41
C THR A 120 5.15 2.21 8.95
N ASP A 121 4.72 1.12 9.60
CA ASP A 121 5.18 -0.23 9.31
C ASP A 121 4.55 -0.76 8.01
N PRO A 122 5.35 -1.03 6.96
CA PRO A 122 4.84 -1.58 5.71
C PRO A 122 4.19 -2.95 5.90
N SER A 123 4.64 -3.76 6.85
CA SER A 123 4.11 -5.11 7.09
C SER A 123 2.64 -5.10 7.52
N GLN A 124 2.16 -3.99 8.08
CA GLN A 124 0.80 -3.82 8.56
C GLN A 124 -0.10 -3.04 7.58
N CYS A 125 0.38 -2.77 6.37
CA CYS A 125 -0.28 -1.87 5.43
C CYS A 125 -0.68 -2.57 4.14
N HIS A 126 -1.79 -2.12 3.54
CA HIS A 126 -2.24 -2.57 2.22
C HIS A 126 -1.21 -2.28 1.11
N ARG A 127 -0.32 -1.28 1.30
CA ARG A 127 0.78 -1.00 0.36
C ARG A 127 1.66 -2.23 0.11
N THR A 128 1.84 -3.08 1.11
CA THR A 128 2.56 -4.36 0.97
C THR A 128 1.62 -5.50 0.65
N LYS A 129 0.55 -5.63 1.46
CA LYS A 129 -0.35 -6.79 1.47
C LYS A 129 -1.22 -6.91 0.22
N LEU A 130 -1.45 -5.79 -0.46
CA LEU A 130 -2.25 -5.70 -1.69
C LEU A 130 -1.39 -5.15 -2.83
N ILE A 131 -1.02 -3.87 -2.80
CA ILE A 131 -0.38 -3.19 -3.94
C ILE A 131 0.97 -3.85 -4.30
N GLY A 132 1.88 -3.93 -3.34
CA GLY A 132 3.21 -4.50 -3.55
C GLY A 132 3.19 -5.99 -3.90
N ARG A 133 2.25 -6.75 -3.31
CA ARG A 133 1.99 -8.14 -3.68
C ARG A 133 1.65 -8.26 -5.16
N GLU A 134 0.65 -7.51 -5.64
CA GLU A 134 0.20 -7.59 -7.03
C GLU A 134 1.26 -7.08 -8.01
N LEU A 135 1.99 -6.01 -7.66
CA LEU A 135 3.14 -5.55 -8.44
C LEU A 135 4.22 -6.63 -8.59
N PHE A 136 4.49 -7.37 -7.51
CA PHE A 136 5.50 -8.41 -7.51
C PHE A 136 5.08 -9.62 -8.35
N PHE A 137 3.92 -10.21 -8.07
CA PHE A 137 3.52 -11.46 -8.73
C PHE A 137 3.01 -11.29 -10.15
N SER A 138 2.30 -10.19 -10.44
CA SER A 138 1.69 -9.98 -11.76
C SER A 138 2.64 -9.26 -12.73
N HIS A 139 3.64 -8.53 -12.21
CA HIS A 139 4.50 -7.67 -13.02
C HIS A 139 5.99 -7.79 -12.72
N ASN A 140 6.41 -8.66 -11.79
CA ASN A 140 7.81 -8.85 -11.41
C ASN A 140 8.50 -7.56 -10.90
N ILE A 141 7.72 -6.67 -10.27
CA ILE A 141 8.20 -5.40 -9.71
C ILE A 141 8.38 -5.55 -8.20
N ASN A 142 9.63 -5.60 -7.75
CA ASN A 142 9.98 -5.66 -6.32
C ASN A 142 10.06 -4.26 -5.72
N MET A 143 8.93 -3.72 -5.26
CA MET A 143 8.83 -2.39 -4.67
C MET A 143 9.73 -2.21 -3.43
N TYR A 144 10.26 -0.99 -3.24
CA TYR A 144 11.05 -0.64 -2.05
C TYR A 144 10.20 0.15 -1.04
N HIS A 145 10.22 -0.24 0.23
CA HIS A 145 9.50 0.46 1.29
C HIS A 145 10.48 1.31 2.07
N ILE A 146 10.33 2.63 1.97
CA ILE A 146 11.11 3.61 2.71
C ILE A 146 10.75 3.49 4.19
N ILE A 147 11.76 3.26 5.01
CA ILE A 147 11.61 3.14 6.47
C ILE A 147 12.32 4.27 7.22
N ASP A 148 13.34 4.89 6.61
CA ASP A 148 14.15 5.99 7.14
C ASP A 148 15.04 6.56 6.01
N MET A 149 15.80 7.62 6.26
CA MET A 149 16.75 8.24 5.33
C MET A 149 17.73 7.21 4.75
N ASN A 150 17.74 7.09 3.42
CA ASN A 150 18.56 6.11 2.66
C ASN A 150 18.37 4.65 3.08
N LYS A 151 17.34 4.32 3.87
CA LYS A 151 17.03 2.96 4.30
C LYS A 151 15.68 2.52 3.73
N TYR A 152 15.69 1.34 3.14
CA TYR A 152 14.49 0.70 2.65
C TYR A 152 14.52 -0.79 2.96
N ILE A 153 13.33 -1.38 2.98
CA ILE A 153 13.14 -2.83 2.97
C ILE A 153 12.43 -3.21 1.68
N THR A 154 12.74 -4.38 1.11
CA THR A 154 12.11 -4.81 -0.14
C THR A 154 10.76 -5.48 0.12
N GLN A 155 9.87 -5.44 -0.89
CA GLN A 155 8.59 -6.15 -0.86
C GLN A 155 8.80 -7.64 -0.57
N VAL A 156 9.78 -8.28 -1.24
CA VAL A 156 10.14 -9.69 -1.00
C VAL A 156 10.51 -9.93 0.47
N SER A 157 11.36 -9.10 1.06
CA SER A 157 11.79 -9.26 2.45
C SER A 157 10.60 -9.19 3.41
N ILE A 158 9.67 -8.24 3.21
CA ILE A 158 8.49 -8.16 4.07
C ILE A 158 7.58 -9.37 3.89
N MET A 159 7.37 -9.83 2.66
CA MET A 159 6.52 -10.99 2.40
C MET A 159 7.06 -12.26 3.07
N THR A 160 8.36 -12.53 2.96
CA THR A 160 9.00 -13.65 3.64
C THR A 160 8.84 -13.54 5.17
N MET A 161 8.95 -12.34 5.74
CA MET A 161 8.67 -12.13 7.17
C MET A 161 7.20 -12.37 7.53
N LEU A 162 6.25 -11.90 6.71
CA LEU A 162 4.81 -12.07 6.95
C LEU A 162 4.37 -13.54 6.90
N THR A 163 5.09 -14.39 6.18
CA THR A 163 4.87 -15.84 6.12
C THR A 163 5.79 -16.63 7.04
N ASN A 164 6.47 -15.99 8.00
CA ASN A 164 7.44 -16.67 8.90
C ASN A 164 8.49 -17.52 8.18
N GLY A 165 8.91 -17.11 6.97
CA GLY A 165 9.87 -17.83 6.13
C GLY A 165 9.29 -18.98 5.30
N GLU A 166 8.00 -19.33 5.45
CA GLU A 166 7.35 -20.40 4.69
C GLU A 166 7.30 -20.11 3.18
N TRP A 167 7.16 -18.82 2.82
CA TRP A 167 7.23 -18.38 1.44
C TRP A 167 8.56 -17.68 1.14
N THR A 168 9.23 -18.15 0.10
CA THR A 168 10.30 -17.42 -0.57
C THR A 168 10.03 -17.38 -2.08
N PRO A 169 10.53 -16.37 -2.80
CA PRO A 169 10.23 -16.23 -4.21
C PRO A 169 10.71 -17.38 -5.12
N ASN A 170 11.75 -18.11 -4.68
CA ASN A 170 12.30 -19.24 -5.43
C ASN A 170 11.73 -20.59 -4.94
N GLY A 171 10.71 -20.57 -4.06
CA GLY A 171 10.25 -21.77 -3.35
C GLY A 171 11.23 -22.22 -2.27
N ASN A 172 11.12 -23.47 -1.86
CA ASN A 172 12.10 -24.11 -0.98
C ASN A 172 12.80 -25.26 -1.72
N LEU A 173 13.64 -26.02 -1.02
CA LEU A 173 14.44 -27.10 -1.62
C LEU A 173 13.57 -28.22 -2.26
N PHE A 174 12.30 -28.30 -1.91
CA PHE A 174 11.42 -29.42 -2.25
C PHE A 174 10.23 -29.00 -3.13
N GLU A 175 9.73 -27.75 -3.05
CA GLU A 175 8.51 -27.34 -3.76
C GLU A 175 8.47 -25.84 -4.12
N ILE A 176 7.70 -25.52 -5.18
CA ILE A 176 7.28 -24.16 -5.51
C ILE A 176 6.21 -23.74 -4.50
N CYS A 177 6.36 -22.56 -3.88
CA CYS A 177 5.44 -22.07 -2.87
C CYS A 177 4.38 -21.15 -3.49
N GLU A 178 3.10 -21.43 -3.21
CA GLU A 178 1.98 -20.60 -3.67
C GLU A 178 2.06 -19.16 -3.13
N PRO A 179 1.78 -18.14 -3.96
CA PRO A 179 1.73 -16.74 -3.54
C PRO A 179 0.76 -16.48 -2.38
N PRO A 180 1.22 -15.99 -1.21
CA PRO A 180 0.35 -15.73 -0.08
C PRO A 180 -0.64 -14.61 -0.39
N TYR A 181 -1.91 -14.76 0.02
CA TYR A 181 -2.86 -13.65 0.10
C TYR A 181 -3.01 -13.21 1.54
N PHE A 182 -3.24 -11.92 1.73
CA PHE A 182 -3.38 -11.31 3.05
C PHE A 182 -4.76 -10.67 3.18
N LYS A 183 -5.08 -10.26 4.42
CA LYS A 183 -6.25 -9.46 4.74
C LYS A 183 -5.86 -8.20 5.51
N SER A 184 -6.80 -7.29 5.72
CA SER A 184 -6.61 -6.13 6.61
C SER A 184 -6.15 -6.57 8.01
N CYS A 185 -5.40 -5.72 8.71
CA CYS A 185 -4.97 -6.04 10.08
C CYS A 185 -6.11 -5.97 11.11
N LYS A 186 -7.18 -5.25 10.77
CA LYS A 186 -8.34 -5.04 11.64
C LYS A 186 -9.60 -5.52 10.93
N SER A 187 -10.52 -6.09 11.70
CA SER A 187 -11.89 -6.37 11.27
C SER A 187 -12.72 -5.09 11.39
N TYR A 188 -13.64 -4.93 10.45
CA TYR A 188 -14.58 -3.83 10.34
C TYR A 188 -16.05 -4.32 10.37
N LYS A 189 -16.31 -5.49 10.97
CA LYS A 189 -17.68 -5.92 11.27
C LYS A 189 -18.40 -4.82 12.06
N ASP A 190 -19.53 -4.35 11.54
CA ASP A 190 -20.42 -3.53 12.33
C ASP A 190 -20.92 -4.34 13.53
N LYS A 191 -20.69 -3.84 14.75
CA LYS A 191 -21.30 -4.39 15.97
C LYS A 191 -22.81 -4.12 16.06
N ASN A 192 -23.41 -3.47 15.07
CA ASN A 192 -24.78 -2.96 15.10
C ASN A 192 -25.76 -3.65 14.12
N GLN A 193 -25.44 -4.84 13.60
CA GLN A 193 -26.40 -5.61 12.77
C GLN A 193 -27.23 -6.67 13.55
N TYR A 194 -27.38 -6.51 14.88
CA TYR A 194 -28.28 -7.35 15.68
C TYR A 194 -29.16 -6.53 16.63
N ILE A 195 -29.82 -5.47 16.13
CA ILE A 195 -31.07 -4.98 16.72
C ILE A 195 -31.97 -4.56 15.57
N GLU A 196 -32.65 -5.52 14.96
CA GLU A 196 -33.98 -5.36 14.35
C GLU A 196 -34.41 -6.73 13.82
N ASP A 197 -34.69 -7.64 14.75
CA ASP A 197 -35.61 -8.76 14.55
C ASP A 197 -36.20 -9.10 15.93
N GLY A 198 -37.25 -8.35 16.28
CA GLY A 198 -37.95 -8.45 17.56
C GLY A 198 -39.26 -7.70 17.51
N TYR A 199 -40.20 -8.20 16.70
CA TYR A 199 -41.62 -7.85 16.80
C TYR A 199 -42.14 -8.17 18.22
N ILE A 200 -42.66 -7.15 18.91
CA ILE A 200 -44.01 -6.98 19.50
C ILE A 200 -43.94 -5.85 20.54
#